data_AF-A0A9D8XP68-F1
#
_entry.id   AF-A0A9D8XP68-F1
#
_cell.length_a   1.000
_cell.length_b   1.000
_cell.length_c   1.000
_cell.angle_alpha   90.00
_cell.angle_beta   90.00
_cell.angle_gamma   90.00
#
_symmetry.space_group_name_H-M   'P 1'
#
loop_
_entity.id
_entity.type
_entity.pdbx_description
1 polymer ?
#
loop_
_entity_poly.entity_id
_entity_poly.type
_entity_poly.pdbx_seq_one_letter_code
_entity_poly.pdbx_strand_id
1 'polypeptide(L)'
;IFDIYRELQAGRTFEEMANGYRNDDRYVVGKDGKYPLLRGGSLPIEYEDAVFALKDGEYSRPFQTAYGWHIVKRYETLAFPAIEEVQQEINQMIQRDERRELPFKSFSEKLKKDYHYQLDEHALQLLIITLSERKNLDASSMRVLSKFPIIASFDNNELTAVKFVEFLQKNEAAKQDLNKAWADFVHESLIAYEDSQLESKYPAFGLLMKEYHDGMLLFEISNANVWNKASTDTLGLEKYFKKHKKDFRWEEPRFKGVVVGCHEESMVKEVKKLANSLPIDSIAPVLKRTYNNDSTSNVRVDKGTWFRGGSNPMVNKVVFNTGDWNPNGHYPYFFYVGEIQKQPKSADDVRGKATAQYQDYLEAEWIADLKEKYPVVINQEVVKLLK
;
A
#
# COMPACT_ATOMS: atom_id res chain seq x y z
N ILE A 1 -46.00 -29.71 28.72
CA ILE A 1 -45.37 -28.74 27.78
C ILE A 1 -46.39 -28.09 26.83
N PHE A 2 -47.27 -28.84 26.15
CA PHE A 2 -48.28 -28.25 25.25
C PHE A 2 -49.31 -27.42 26.01
N ASP A 3 -49.69 -27.83 27.22
CA ASP A 3 -50.55 -27.02 28.10
C ASP A 3 -49.88 -25.70 28.49
N ILE A 4 -48.59 -25.74 28.81
CA ILE A 4 -47.78 -24.56 29.10
C ILE A 4 -47.79 -23.60 27.90
N TYR A 5 -47.62 -24.13 26.68
CA TYR A 5 -47.69 -23.33 25.46
C TYR A 5 -49.06 -22.67 25.26
N ARG A 6 -50.17 -23.37 25.53
CA ARG A 6 -51.51 -22.78 25.45
C ARG A 6 -51.71 -21.66 26.47
N GLU A 7 -51.19 -21.81 27.68
CA GLU A 7 -51.26 -20.76 28.69
C GLU A 7 -50.44 -19.52 28.32
N LEU A 8 -49.27 -19.72 27.70
CA LEU A 8 -48.48 -18.62 27.12
C LEU A 8 -49.25 -17.92 25.99
N GLN A 9 -49.97 -18.66 25.16
CA GLN A 9 -50.86 -18.10 24.13
C GLN A 9 -52.07 -17.35 24.73
N ALA A 10 -52.51 -17.72 25.92
CA ALA A 10 -53.58 -17.05 26.66
C ALA A 10 -53.12 -15.77 27.38
N GLY A 11 -51.85 -15.37 27.24
CA GLY A 11 -51.32 -14.11 27.75
C GLY A 11 -50.58 -14.20 29.09
N ARG A 12 -50.32 -15.41 29.62
CA ARG A 12 -49.42 -15.58 30.77
C ARG A 12 -47.97 -15.31 30.39
N THR A 13 -47.17 -14.83 31.33
CA THR A 13 -45.75 -14.52 31.06
C THR A 13 -44.91 -15.79 31.04
N PHE A 14 -43.82 -15.76 30.26
CA PHE A 14 -42.90 -16.89 30.18
C PHE A 14 -42.25 -17.19 31.54
N GLU A 15 -41.95 -16.15 32.30
CA GLU A 15 -41.33 -16.21 33.61
C GLU A 15 -42.24 -16.88 34.65
N GLU A 16 -43.56 -16.59 34.63
CA GLU A 16 -44.55 -17.26 35.47
C GLU A 16 -44.64 -18.76 35.15
N MET A 17 -44.67 -19.09 33.86
CA MET A 17 -44.77 -20.48 33.42
C MET A 17 -43.49 -21.28 33.69
N ALA A 18 -42.32 -20.67 33.51
CA ALA A 18 -41.02 -21.28 33.78
C ALA A 18 -40.82 -21.53 35.29
N ASN A 19 -41.27 -20.61 36.15
CA ASN A 19 -41.18 -20.74 37.60
C ASN A 19 -42.23 -21.69 38.19
N GLY A 20 -43.47 -21.66 37.67
CA GLY A 20 -44.58 -22.47 38.17
C GLY A 20 -44.49 -23.96 37.85
N TYR A 21 -43.77 -24.33 36.78
CA TYR A 21 -43.60 -25.72 36.33
C TYR A 21 -42.16 -26.21 36.46
N ARG A 22 -41.38 -25.62 37.37
CA ARG A 22 -39.99 -26.01 37.64
C ARG A 22 -39.96 -27.41 38.26
N ASN A 23 -39.77 -28.43 37.44
CA ASN A 23 -39.38 -29.75 37.94
C ASN A 23 -37.94 -29.70 38.46
N ASP A 24 -37.64 -30.54 39.45
CA ASP A 24 -36.40 -30.62 40.24
C ASP A 24 -35.15 -31.03 39.43
N ASP A 25 -35.20 -30.88 38.10
CA ASP A 25 -34.12 -31.19 37.18
C ASP A 25 -33.06 -30.10 37.25
N ARG A 26 -31.88 -30.52 37.71
CA ARG A 26 -30.67 -29.73 38.02
C ARG A 26 -30.02 -29.04 36.81
N TYR A 27 -30.73 -28.89 35.70
CA TYR A 27 -30.26 -28.31 34.45
C TYR A 27 -30.77 -26.88 34.20
N VAL A 28 -31.34 -26.23 35.23
CA VAL A 28 -31.62 -24.79 35.21
C VAL A 28 -30.32 -24.02 35.43
N VAL A 29 -29.66 -23.65 34.34
CA VAL A 29 -28.43 -22.86 34.35
C VAL A 29 -28.79 -21.38 34.50
N GLY A 30 -28.45 -20.78 35.64
CA GLY A 30 -28.56 -19.34 35.92
C GLY A 30 -29.41 -18.99 37.15
N LYS A 31 -29.00 -17.96 37.92
CA LYS A 31 -29.66 -17.53 39.18
C LYS A 31 -31.16 -17.18 39.02
N ASP A 32 -31.60 -16.87 37.81
CA ASP A 32 -32.97 -16.46 37.48
C ASP A 32 -33.63 -17.34 36.39
N GLY A 33 -33.10 -18.55 36.15
CA GLY A 33 -33.63 -19.45 35.11
C GLY A 33 -33.28 -19.06 33.67
N LYS A 34 -32.29 -18.18 33.47
CA LYS A 34 -31.80 -17.72 32.16
C LYS A 34 -30.42 -18.29 31.86
N TYR A 35 -30.24 -18.78 30.63
CA TYR A 35 -28.93 -19.19 30.14
C TYR A 35 -27.95 -18.01 30.08
N PRO A 36 -26.64 -18.25 30.30
CA PRO A 36 -25.60 -17.26 29.99
C PRO A 36 -25.56 -16.98 28.48
N LEU A 37 -24.78 -15.96 28.07
CA LEU A 37 -24.61 -15.62 26.67
C LEU A 37 -24.24 -16.86 25.83
N LEU A 38 -25.11 -17.22 24.89
CA LEU A 38 -24.92 -18.35 23.99
C LEU A 38 -24.19 -17.90 22.72
N ARG A 39 -23.13 -18.61 22.34
CA ARG A 39 -22.47 -18.46 21.04
C ARG A 39 -22.91 -19.61 20.12
N GLY A 40 -22.93 -19.41 18.80
CA GLY A 40 -23.22 -20.51 17.86
C GLY A 40 -22.26 -21.69 18.09
N GLY A 41 -22.79 -22.91 18.08
CA GLY A 41 -22.08 -24.14 18.44
C GLY A 41 -22.01 -24.44 19.95
N SER A 42 -22.70 -23.68 20.80
CA SER A 42 -22.71 -23.90 22.27
C SER A 42 -23.85 -24.78 22.75
N LEU A 43 -24.87 -25.03 21.92
CA LEU A 43 -26.00 -25.91 22.24
C LEU A 43 -26.20 -26.96 21.14
N PRO A 44 -26.92 -28.06 21.43
CA PRO A 44 -27.38 -28.97 20.38
C PRO A 44 -28.20 -28.21 19.32
N ILE A 45 -28.09 -28.66 18.07
CA ILE A 45 -28.59 -27.94 16.89
C ILE A 45 -30.10 -27.62 16.98
N GLU A 46 -30.86 -28.49 17.63
CA GLU A 46 -32.31 -28.34 17.80
C GLU A 46 -32.67 -27.14 18.69
N TYR A 47 -31.83 -26.81 19.68
CA TYR A 47 -32.00 -25.61 20.49
C TYR A 47 -31.53 -24.37 19.75
N GLU A 48 -30.42 -24.47 19.02
CA GLU A 48 -29.89 -23.35 18.25
C GLU A 48 -30.89 -22.90 17.19
N ASP A 49 -31.42 -23.83 16.38
CA ASP A 49 -32.43 -23.54 15.38
C ASP A 49 -33.67 -22.87 16.00
N ALA A 50 -34.12 -23.38 17.15
CA ALA A 50 -35.27 -22.83 17.86
C ALA A 50 -35.01 -21.40 18.39
N VAL A 51 -33.81 -21.08 18.87
CA VAL A 51 -33.46 -19.74 19.39
C VAL A 51 -33.17 -18.76 18.26
N PHE A 52 -32.44 -19.17 17.22
CA PHE A 52 -32.07 -18.30 16.10
C PHE A 52 -33.28 -17.92 15.23
N ALA A 53 -34.33 -18.74 15.20
CA ALA A 53 -35.58 -18.44 14.50
C ALA A 53 -36.48 -17.40 15.18
N LEU A 54 -36.26 -17.09 16.46
CA LEU A 54 -37.10 -16.17 17.23
C LEU A 54 -36.73 -14.70 16.98
N LYS A 55 -37.58 -13.77 17.39
CA LYS A 55 -37.18 -12.37 17.65
C LYS A 55 -36.91 -12.14 19.13
N ASP A 56 -36.25 -11.03 19.46
CA ASP A 56 -36.01 -10.66 20.86
C ASP A 56 -37.36 -10.46 21.58
N GLY A 57 -37.52 -11.13 22.72
CA GLY A 57 -38.76 -11.19 23.49
C GLY A 57 -39.71 -12.35 23.13
N GLU A 58 -39.51 -13.04 22.00
CA GLU A 58 -40.38 -14.14 21.57
C GLU A 58 -39.98 -15.48 22.19
N TYR A 59 -40.97 -16.38 22.28
CA TYR A 59 -40.79 -17.77 22.71
C TYR A 59 -41.19 -18.76 21.60
N SER A 60 -40.53 -19.92 21.57
CA SER A 60 -40.72 -20.94 20.54
C SER A 60 -42.05 -21.66 20.68
N ARG A 61 -42.45 -22.36 19.61
CA ARG A 61 -43.39 -23.47 19.73
C ARG A 61 -42.70 -24.63 20.48
N PRO A 62 -43.46 -25.56 21.09
CA PRO A 62 -42.88 -26.77 21.65
C PRO A 62 -42.10 -27.52 20.58
N PHE A 63 -40.84 -27.83 20.85
CA PHE A 63 -39.98 -28.62 19.98
C PHE A 63 -39.35 -29.76 20.76
N GLN A 64 -38.99 -30.83 20.06
CA GLN A 64 -38.47 -32.05 20.66
C GLN A 64 -36.96 -32.13 20.47
N THR A 65 -36.24 -32.49 21.53
CA THR A 65 -34.83 -32.89 21.49
C THR A 65 -34.66 -34.29 22.07
N ALA A 66 -33.43 -34.79 22.08
CA ALA A 66 -33.07 -36.03 22.79
C ALA A 66 -33.41 -36.00 24.29
N TYR A 67 -33.57 -34.81 24.88
CA TYR A 67 -33.86 -34.61 26.31
C TYR A 67 -35.35 -34.37 26.59
N GLY A 68 -36.22 -34.45 25.58
CA GLY A 68 -37.66 -34.31 25.72
C GLY A 68 -38.21 -33.10 24.98
N TRP A 69 -39.27 -32.51 25.52
CA TRP A 69 -39.97 -31.39 24.89
C TRP A 69 -39.64 -30.06 25.57
N HIS A 70 -39.35 -29.05 24.75
CA HIS A 70 -38.82 -27.77 25.21
C HIS A 70 -39.58 -26.60 24.61
N ILE A 71 -39.59 -25.48 25.33
CA ILE A 71 -39.98 -24.16 24.87
C ILE A 71 -38.85 -23.23 25.30
N VAL A 72 -38.30 -22.44 24.38
CA VAL A 72 -37.23 -21.47 24.65
C VAL A 72 -37.71 -20.05 24.39
N LYS A 73 -37.17 -19.08 25.12
CA LYS A 73 -37.42 -17.65 24.90
C LYS A 73 -36.11 -16.94 24.59
N ARG A 74 -36.09 -16.13 23.53
CA ARG A 74 -34.94 -15.28 23.23
C ARG A 74 -35.11 -13.95 23.96
N TYR A 75 -34.17 -13.61 24.84
CA TYR A 75 -34.24 -12.36 25.60
C TYR A 75 -33.69 -11.19 24.81
N GLU A 76 -32.46 -11.32 24.32
CA GLU A 76 -31.75 -10.29 23.57
C GLU A 76 -30.80 -10.93 22.57
N THR A 77 -30.57 -10.24 21.45
CA THR A 77 -29.49 -10.54 20.52
C THR A 77 -28.40 -9.49 20.70
N LEU A 78 -27.22 -9.89 21.16
CA LEU A 78 -26.07 -9.00 21.19
C LEU A 78 -25.56 -8.79 19.76
N ALA A 79 -25.34 -7.52 19.38
CA ALA A 79 -24.70 -7.21 18.12
C ALA A 79 -23.29 -7.83 18.10
N PHE A 80 -22.94 -8.48 17.00
CA PHE A 80 -21.56 -8.91 16.80
C PHE A 80 -20.70 -7.64 16.72
N PRO A 81 -19.55 -7.57 17.42
CA PRO A 81 -18.67 -6.42 17.33
C PRO A 81 -18.24 -6.21 15.88
N ALA A 82 -17.87 -4.97 15.52
CA ALA A 82 -17.34 -4.70 14.19
C ALA A 82 -16.12 -5.59 13.93
N ILE A 83 -15.90 -6.01 12.69
CA ILE A 83 -14.83 -6.96 12.38
C ILE A 83 -13.46 -6.43 12.80
N GLU A 84 -13.28 -5.11 12.77
CA GLU A 84 -12.11 -4.38 13.22
C GLU A 84 -11.84 -4.56 14.73
N GLU A 85 -12.88 -4.70 15.54
CA GLU A 85 -12.79 -4.88 17.00
C GLU A 85 -12.41 -6.32 17.38
N VAL A 86 -12.86 -7.31 16.60
CA VAL A 86 -12.56 -8.74 16.82
C VAL A 86 -11.41 -9.27 15.97
N GLN A 87 -10.86 -8.48 15.04
CA GLN A 87 -9.81 -8.93 14.12
C GLN A 87 -8.57 -9.43 14.86
N GLN A 88 -8.18 -8.77 15.95
CA GLN A 88 -7.04 -9.21 16.75
C GLN A 88 -7.32 -10.57 17.43
N GLU A 89 -8.52 -10.76 17.97
CA GLU A 89 -8.93 -12.02 18.60
C GLU A 89 -9.00 -13.15 17.57
N ILE A 90 -9.62 -12.90 16.41
CA ILE A 90 -9.70 -13.85 15.30
C ILE A 90 -8.30 -14.23 14.81
N ASN A 91 -7.40 -13.26 14.64
CA ASN A 91 -6.02 -13.54 14.25
C ASN A 91 -5.29 -14.38 15.28
N GLN A 92 -5.49 -14.14 16.57
CA GLN A 92 -4.92 -14.97 17.64
C GLN A 92 -5.52 -16.37 17.65
N MET A 93 -6.83 -16.52 17.40
CA MET A 93 -7.48 -17.82 17.27
C MET A 93 -6.94 -18.59 16.07
N ILE A 94 -6.80 -17.94 14.90
CA ILE A 94 -6.19 -18.52 13.69
C ILE A 94 -4.72 -18.90 13.94
N GLN A 95 -3.96 -18.08 14.67
CA GLN A 95 -2.57 -18.39 15.02
C GLN A 95 -2.45 -19.61 15.93
N ARG A 96 -3.45 -19.88 16.78
CA ARG A 96 -3.50 -21.01 17.71
C ARG A 96 -4.20 -22.24 17.15
N ASP A 97 -4.84 -22.15 15.98
CA ASP A 97 -5.58 -23.26 15.38
C ASP A 97 -4.61 -24.27 14.73
N GLU A 98 -4.63 -25.51 15.21
CA GLU A 98 -3.85 -26.63 14.67
C GLU A 98 -4.16 -26.90 13.18
N ARG A 99 -5.36 -26.54 12.71
CA ARG A 99 -5.73 -26.65 11.28
C ARG A 99 -4.86 -25.79 10.38
N ARG A 100 -4.20 -24.76 10.92
CA ARG A 100 -3.21 -23.99 10.18
C ARG A 100 -2.05 -24.86 9.73
N GLU A 101 -1.62 -25.84 10.51
CA GLU A 101 -0.51 -26.70 10.13
C GLU A 101 -0.87 -27.67 9.00
N LEU A 102 -2.16 -27.97 8.78
CA LEU A 102 -2.61 -28.96 7.81
C LEU A 102 -2.29 -28.56 6.35
N PRO A 103 -2.64 -27.35 5.87
CA PRO A 103 -2.19 -26.86 4.57
C PRO A 103 -0.67 -26.86 4.41
N PHE A 104 0.07 -26.38 5.43
CA PHE A 104 1.53 -26.31 5.41
C PHE A 104 2.16 -27.71 5.27
N LYS A 105 1.70 -28.67 6.07
CA LYS A 105 2.15 -30.07 6.00
C LYS A 105 1.78 -30.70 4.68
N SER A 106 0.53 -30.57 4.23
CA SER A 106 0.07 -31.17 2.98
C SER A 106 0.81 -30.62 1.75
N PHE A 107 1.14 -29.33 1.74
CA PHE A 107 1.90 -28.71 0.66
C PHE A 107 3.36 -29.13 0.70
N SER A 108 3.97 -29.18 1.88
CA SER A 108 5.34 -29.70 2.06
C SER A 108 5.47 -31.13 1.57
N GLU A 109 4.54 -32.02 1.92
CA GLU A 109 4.56 -33.42 1.48
C GLU A 109 4.37 -33.53 -0.03
N LYS A 110 3.55 -32.67 -0.63
CA LYS A 110 3.44 -32.57 -2.09
C LYS A 110 4.78 -32.16 -2.71
N LEU A 111 5.41 -31.09 -2.22
CA LEU A 111 6.68 -30.60 -2.77
C LEU A 111 7.82 -31.61 -2.57
N LYS A 112 7.87 -32.31 -1.43
CA LYS A 112 8.82 -33.40 -1.21
C LYS A 112 8.69 -34.48 -2.28
N LYS A 113 7.47 -34.81 -2.69
CA LYS A 113 7.21 -35.79 -3.74
C LYS A 113 7.56 -35.24 -5.13
N ASP A 114 7.16 -34.01 -5.43
CA ASP A 114 7.38 -33.36 -6.72
C ASP A 114 8.89 -33.15 -6.99
N TYR A 115 9.68 -32.90 -5.95
CA TYR A 115 11.12 -32.60 -6.02
C TYR A 115 12.04 -33.71 -5.47
N HIS A 116 11.55 -34.95 -5.45
CA HIS A 116 12.36 -36.14 -5.12
C HIS A 116 13.16 -36.01 -3.81
N TYR A 117 12.52 -35.51 -2.75
CA TYR A 117 13.16 -35.29 -1.46
C TYR A 117 13.67 -36.59 -0.84
N GLN A 118 14.94 -36.61 -0.43
CA GLN A 118 15.61 -37.71 0.24
C GLN A 118 16.22 -37.21 1.56
N LEU A 119 16.00 -37.96 2.64
CA LEU A 119 16.52 -37.66 3.97
C LEU A 119 17.43 -38.81 4.43
N ASP A 120 18.63 -38.46 4.88
CA ASP A 120 19.47 -39.33 5.69
C ASP A 120 19.09 -39.14 7.17
N GLU A 121 18.26 -40.05 7.66
CA GLU A 121 17.78 -40.02 9.05
C GLU A 121 18.91 -40.15 10.06
N HIS A 122 19.97 -40.91 9.74
CA HIS A 122 21.12 -41.08 10.63
C HIS A 122 21.95 -39.80 10.72
N ALA A 123 22.21 -39.15 9.58
CA ALA A 123 22.89 -37.85 9.54
C ALA A 123 22.12 -36.77 10.31
N LEU A 124 20.78 -36.75 10.16
CA LEU A 124 19.92 -35.80 10.87
C LEU A 124 19.96 -36.02 12.39
N GLN A 125 19.78 -37.27 12.85
CA GLN A 125 19.83 -37.60 14.27
C GLN A 125 21.18 -37.21 14.89
N LEU A 126 22.29 -37.52 14.20
CA LEU A 126 23.62 -37.15 14.65
C LEU A 126 23.79 -35.63 14.75
N LEU A 127 23.24 -34.88 13.78
CA LEU A 127 23.29 -33.42 13.83
C LEU A 127 22.48 -32.88 15.02
N ILE A 128 21.25 -33.36 15.24
CA ILE A 128 20.39 -32.89 16.32
C ILE A 128 21.06 -33.12 17.68
N ILE A 129 21.66 -34.30 17.89
CA ILE A 129 22.42 -34.60 19.12
C ILE A 129 23.59 -33.61 19.26
N THR A 130 24.38 -33.44 18.19
CA THR A 130 25.54 -32.55 18.17
C THR A 130 25.17 -31.09 18.48
N LEU A 131 24.02 -30.62 17.98
CA LEU A 131 23.53 -29.26 18.24
C LEU A 131 22.94 -29.13 19.65
N SER A 132 22.29 -30.17 20.18
CA SER A 132 21.73 -30.18 21.54
C SER A 132 22.82 -30.08 22.62
N GLU A 133 23.99 -30.66 22.37
CA GLU A 133 25.12 -30.64 23.32
C GLU A 133 25.94 -29.35 23.25
N ARG A 134 25.78 -28.56 22.18
CA ARG A 134 26.55 -27.33 21.96
C ARG A 134 25.79 -26.09 22.43
N LYS A 135 26.31 -25.42 23.46
CA LYS A 135 25.74 -24.18 23.99
C LYS A 135 25.86 -22.97 23.05
N ASN A 136 26.89 -22.94 22.18
CA ASN A 136 27.16 -21.84 21.25
C ASN A 136 27.53 -22.37 19.86
N LEU A 137 26.97 -21.76 18.80
CA LEU A 137 27.21 -22.08 17.39
C LEU A 137 28.21 -21.09 16.77
N ASP A 138 29.43 -21.10 17.29
CA ASP A 138 30.53 -20.21 16.90
C ASP A 138 31.31 -20.71 15.66
N ALA A 139 32.33 -19.95 15.22
CA ALA A 139 33.14 -20.29 14.05
C ALA A 139 33.84 -21.65 14.15
N SER A 140 34.19 -22.10 15.37
CA SER A 140 34.79 -23.41 15.60
C SER A 140 33.79 -24.55 15.38
N SER A 141 32.52 -24.34 15.75
CA SER A 141 31.41 -25.25 15.49
C SER A 141 31.11 -25.37 13.99
N MET A 142 31.16 -24.26 13.24
CA MET A 142 30.94 -24.28 11.78
C MET A 142 31.95 -25.15 11.02
N ARG A 143 33.19 -25.22 11.49
CA ARG A 143 34.24 -26.07 10.89
C ARG A 143 34.01 -27.58 11.10
N VAL A 144 33.33 -27.95 12.19
CA VAL A 144 32.94 -29.35 12.45
C VAL A 144 31.69 -29.68 11.64
N LEU A 145 30.73 -28.76 11.62
CA LEU A 145 29.46 -28.90 10.89
C LEU A 145 29.65 -28.97 9.37
N SER A 146 30.66 -28.29 8.82
CA SER A 146 30.97 -28.38 7.38
C SER A 146 31.48 -29.75 6.93
N LYS A 147 31.83 -30.64 7.87
CA LYS A 147 32.23 -32.03 7.59
C LYS A 147 31.09 -33.03 7.72
N PHE A 148 29.90 -32.59 8.14
CA PHE A 148 28.74 -33.46 8.15
C PHE A 148 28.39 -33.88 6.71
N PRO A 149 27.90 -35.12 6.51
CA PRO A 149 27.31 -35.49 5.23
C PRO A 149 26.11 -34.59 4.92
N ILE A 150 25.69 -34.60 3.66
CA ILE A 150 24.42 -34.01 3.24
C ILE A 150 23.30 -34.70 4.03
N ILE A 151 22.44 -33.91 4.65
CA ILE A 151 21.42 -34.42 5.57
C ILE A 151 20.16 -34.75 4.80
N ALA A 152 19.78 -33.87 3.89
CA ALA A 152 18.71 -34.13 2.95
C ALA A 152 19.03 -33.48 1.61
N SER A 153 18.36 -33.93 0.57
CA SER A 153 18.44 -33.34 -0.78
C SER A 153 17.08 -33.39 -1.45
N PHE A 154 16.87 -32.50 -2.41
CA PHE A 154 15.72 -32.52 -3.31
C PHE A 154 16.16 -31.92 -4.65
N ASP A 155 15.89 -32.62 -5.74
CA ASP A 155 16.46 -32.36 -7.07
C ASP A 155 17.96 -31.97 -7.01
N ASN A 156 18.29 -30.73 -7.39
CA ASN A 156 19.66 -30.22 -7.42
C ASN A 156 20.07 -29.45 -6.14
N ASN A 157 19.24 -29.50 -5.09
CA ASN A 157 19.48 -28.79 -3.84
C ASN A 157 19.91 -29.73 -2.71
N GLU A 158 20.95 -29.30 -1.99
CA GLU A 158 21.47 -30.00 -0.81
C GLU A 158 21.16 -29.23 0.47
N LEU A 159 20.60 -29.91 1.45
CA LEU A 159 20.38 -29.43 2.82
C LEU A 159 21.51 -29.93 3.72
N THR A 160 22.40 -29.00 4.08
CA THR A 160 23.60 -29.28 4.87
C THR A 160 23.46 -28.76 6.29
N ALA A 161 24.29 -29.29 7.20
CA ALA A 161 24.33 -28.84 8.60
C ALA A 161 24.62 -27.33 8.71
N VAL A 162 25.43 -26.79 7.81
CA VAL A 162 25.77 -25.36 7.74
C VAL A 162 24.53 -24.53 7.46
N LYS A 163 23.76 -24.87 6.41
CA LYS A 163 22.52 -24.14 6.06
C LYS A 163 21.49 -24.20 7.17
N PHE A 164 21.36 -25.34 7.85
CA PHE A 164 20.44 -25.47 8.98
C PHE A 164 20.84 -24.61 10.17
N VAL A 165 22.14 -24.50 10.45
CA VAL A 165 22.63 -23.62 11.53
C VAL A 165 22.43 -22.14 11.19
N GLU A 166 22.63 -21.74 9.94
CA GLU A 166 22.30 -20.38 9.48
C GLU A 166 20.80 -20.07 9.65
N PHE A 167 19.93 -21.05 9.39
CA PHE A 167 18.49 -20.94 9.67
C PHE A 167 18.23 -20.76 11.18
N LEU A 168 18.83 -21.59 12.04
CA LEU A 168 18.69 -21.47 13.50
C LEU A 168 19.22 -20.14 14.06
N GLN A 169 20.27 -19.58 13.46
CA GLN A 169 20.81 -18.28 13.86
C GLN A 169 19.84 -17.12 13.57
N LYS A 170 19.07 -17.21 12.48
CA LYS A 170 18.04 -16.23 12.13
C LYS A 170 16.75 -16.42 12.94
N ASN A 171 16.49 -17.65 13.40
CA ASN A 171 15.26 -18.04 14.09
C ASN A 171 15.55 -18.53 15.52
N GLU A 172 15.81 -17.61 16.46
CA GLU A 172 16.19 -17.99 17.83
C GLU A 172 15.15 -18.86 18.55
N ALA A 173 13.86 -18.62 18.32
CA ALA A 173 12.78 -19.42 18.90
C ALA A 173 12.80 -20.88 18.41
N ALA A 174 13.30 -21.14 17.20
CA ALA A 174 13.40 -22.48 16.62
C ALA A 174 14.43 -23.36 17.35
N LYS A 175 15.38 -22.76 18.09
CA LYS A 175 16.37 -23.51 18.88
C LYS A 175 15.75 -24.32 20.04
N GLN A 176 14.50 -24.04 20.41
CA GLN A 176 13.80 -24.75 21.50
C GLN A 176 13.40 -26.18 21.12
N ASP A 177 13.11 -26.43 19.84
CA ASP A 177 12.77 -27.74 19.32
C ASP A 177 13.45 -27.95 17.97
N LEU A 178 14.60 -28.63 17.99
CA LEU A 178 15.43 -28.85 16.81
C LEU A 178 14.76 -29.77 15.77
N ASN A 179 13.86 -30.67 16.18
CA ASN A 179 13.13 -31.53 15.24
C ASN A 179 12.10 -30.71 14.47
N LYS A 180 11.33 -29.88 15.19
CA LYS A 180 10.40 -28.95 14.57
C LYS A 180 11.15 -27.95 13.69
N ALA A 181 12.25 -27.38 14.17
CA ALA A 181 13.07 -26.45 13.41
C ALA A 181 13.60 -27.07 12.11
N TRP A 182 13.99 -28.36 12.12
CA TRP A 182 14.38 -29.06 10.90
C TRP A 182 13.23 -29.18 9.91
N ALA A 183 12.03 -29.54 10.39
CA ALA A 183 10.84 -29.61 9.54
C ALA A 183 10.51 -28.23 8.91
N ASP A 184 10.59 -27.16 9.70
CA ASP A 184 10.37 -25.79 9.24
C ASP A 184 11.45 -25.37 8.22
N PHE A 185 12.71 -25.70 8.45
CA PHE A 185 13.81 -25.44 7.52
C PHE A 185 13.63 -26.16 6.18
N VAL A 186 13.24 -27.44 6.21
CA VAL A 186 12.93 -28.21 5.00
C VAL A 186 11.76 -27.58 4.26
N HIS A 187 10.70 -27.19 4.98
CA HIS A 187 9.56 -26.50 4.38
C HIS A 187 9.97 -25.21 3.68
N GLU A 188 10.66 -24.30 4.37
CA GLU A 188 11.12 -23.03 3.78
C GLU A 188 12.03 -23.25 2.58
N SER A 189 12.90 -24.26 2.64
CA SER A 189 13.79 -24.60 1.52
C SER A 189 13.02 -25.10 0.30
N LEU A 190 11.98 -25.91 0.50
CA LEU A 190 11.11 -26.39 -0.59
C LEU A 190 10.25 -25.27 -1.18
N ILE A 191 9.73 -24.36 -0.34
CA ILE A 191 8.97 -23.19 -0.80
C ILE A 191 9.85 -22.27 -1.63
N ALA A 192 11.03 -21.91 -1.13
CA ALA A 192 11.96 -21.04 -1.85
C ALA A 192 12.36 -21.66 -3.20
N TYR A 193 12.45 -22.98 -3.27
CA TYR A 193 12.69 -23.67 -4.53
C TYR A 193 11.46 -23.67 -5.45
N GLU A 194 10.27 -23.98 -4.95
CA GLU A 194 9.01 -23.86 -5.73
C GLU A 194 8.87 -22.46 -6.33
N ASP A 195 9.13 -21.41 -5.54
CA ASP A 195 9.10 -20.01 -5.97
C ASP A 195 10.05 -19.75 -7.15
N SER A 196 11.26 -20.30 -7.10
CA SER A 196 12.23 -20.20 -8.20
C SER A 196 11.80 -20.92 -9.47
N GLN A 197 10.90 -21.91 -9.36
CA GLN A 197 10.38 -22.69 -10.48
C GLN A 197 9.07 -22.13 -11.03
N LEU A 198 8.41 -21.19 -10.36
CA LEU A 198 7.07 -20.70 -10.74
C LEU A 198 7.01 -20.20 -12.18
N GLU A 199 8.00 -19.44 -12.63
CA GLU A 199 8.03 -18.90 -14.00
C GLU A 199 8.14 -20.00 -15.07
N SER A 200 8.91 -21.05 -14.77
CA SER A 200 9.08 -22.20 -15.66
C SER A 200 7.86 -23.14 -15.64
N LYS A 201 7.29 -23.37 -14.46
CA LYS A 201 6.15 -24.26 -14.23
C LYS A 201 4.83 -23.65 -14.72
N TYR A 202 4.72 -22.33 -14.66
CA TYR A 202 3.57 -21.55 -15.12
C TYR A 202 4.02 -20.54 -16.19
N PRO A 203 4.12 -20.93 -17.48
CA PRO A 203 4.63 -20.06 -18.53
C PRO A 203 3.93 -18.71 -18.66
N ALA A 204 2.62 -18.65 -18.40
CA ALA A 204 1.88 -17.38 -18.40
C ALA A 204 2.34 -16.42 -17.29
N PHE A 205 2.65 -16.96 -16.10
CA PHE A 205 3.23 -16.18 -15.01
C PHE A 205 4.66 -15.73 -15.35
N GLY A 206 5.49 -16.62 -15.91
CA GLY A 206 6.84 -16.26 -16.35
C GLY A 206 6.84 -15.16 -17.43
N LEU A 207 5.92 -15.20 -18.38
CA LEU A 207 5.75 -14.12 -19.37
C LEU A 207 5.35 -12.81 -18.71
N LEU A 208 4.40 -12.84 -17.76
CA LEU A 208 3.98 -11.65 -17.02
C LEU A 208 5.13 -11.04 -16.20
N MET A 209 5.91 -11.87 -15.50
CA MET A 209 7.08 -11.42 -14.75
C MET A 209 8.13 -10.78 -15.67
N LYS A 210 8.35 -11.37 -16.85
CA LYS A 210 9.23 -10.81 -17.86
C LYS A 210 8.74 -9.47 -18.39
N GLU A 211 7.46 -9.34 -18.71
CA GLU A 211 6.87 -8.06 -19.14
C GLU A 211 7.06 -6.96 -18.10
N TYR A 212 6.85 -7.28 -16.81
CA TYR A 212 7.08 -6.34 -15.72
C TYR A 212 8.55 -5.96 -15.59
N HIS A 213 9.45 -6.94 -15.61
CA HIS A 213 10.89 -6.71 -15.55
C HIS A 213 11.38 -5.81 -16.70
N ASP A 214 11.03 -6.15 -17.94
CA ASP A 214 11.43 -5.41 -19.13
C ASP A 214 10.78 -4.02 -19.15
N GLY A 215 9.53 -3.89 -18.68
CA GLY A 215 8.84 -2.62 -18.50
C GLY A 215 9.51 -1.70 -17.48
N MET A 216 9.94 -2.24 -16.33
CA MET A 216 10.67 -1.49 -15.30
C MET A 216 12.05 -1.03 -15.80
N LEU A 217 12.78 -1.90 -16.52
CA LEU A 217 14.04 -1.51 -17.15
C LEU A 217 13.83 -0.41 -18.18
N LEU A 218 12.82 -0.54 -19.04
CA LEU A 218 12.47 0.47 -20.04
C LEU A 218 12.08 1.80 -19.38
N PHE A 219 11.30 1.76 -18.30
CA PHE A 219 10.92 2.94 -17.53
C PHE A 219 12.16 3.63 -16.95
N GLU A 220 13.02 2.90 -16.25
CA GLU A 220 14.20 3.48 -15.59
C GLU A 220 15.18 4.09 -16.59
N ILE A 221 15.45 3.40 -17.70
CA ILE A 221 16.36 3.91 -18.72
C ILE A 221 15.77 5.09 -19.48
N SER A 222 14.45 5.11 -19.73
CA SER A 222 13.75 6.25 -20.36
C SER A 222 13.73 7.45 -19.42
N ASN A 223 13.49 7.21 -18.13
CA ASN A 223 13.53 8.25 -17.12
C ASN A 223 14.93 8.88 -17.03
N ALA A 224 15.98 8.06 -16.97
CA ALA A 224 17.36 8.56 -16.89
C ALA A 224 17.80 9.34 -18.14
N ASN A 225 17.52 8.82 -19.34
CA ASN A 225 18.05 9.39 -20.58
C ASN A 225 17.18 10.51 -21.17
N VAL A 226 15.86 10.47 -20.92
CA VAL A 226 14.89 11.32 -21.59
C VAL A 226 14.17 12.22 -20.58
N TRP A 227 13.37 11.67 -19.66
CA TRP A 227 12.45 12.48 -18.85
C TRP A 227 13.14 13.31 -17.76
N ASN A 228 14.00 12.67 -16.95
CA ASN A 228 14.75 13.36 -15.90
C ASN A 228 15.75 14.34 -16.53
N LYS A 229 16.41 13.92 -17.61
CA LYS A 229 17.33 14.79 -18.36
C LYS A 229 16.61 16.02 -18.91
N ALA A 230 15.47 15.87 -19.58
CA ALA A 230 14.69 17.01 -20.10
C ALA A 230 14.26 18.00 -19.00
N SER A 231 14.01 17.49 -17.79
CA SER A 231 13.55 18.29 -16.65
C SER A 231 14.68 19.00 -15.88
N THR A 232 15.88 18.42 -15.87
CA THR A 232 17.01 18.86 -15.03
C THR A 232 18.14 19.52 -15.82
N ASP A 233 18.32 19.19 -17.11
CA ASP A 233 19.34 19.75 -17.98
C ASP A 233 18.96 21.16 -18.47
N THR A 234 19.16 22.14 -17.60
CA THR A 234 18.83 23.55 -17.89
C THR A 234 19.65 24.13 -19.05
N LEU A 235 20.91 23.69 -19.22
CA LEU A 235 21.79 24.17 -20.29
C LEU A 235 21.38 23.62 -21.65
N GLY A 236 21.12 22.31 -21.72
CA GLY A 236 20.64 21.66 -22.94
C GLY A 236 19.26 22.16 -23.35
N LEU A 237 18.35 22.32 -22.38
CA LEU A 237 17.02 22.89 -22.62
C LEU A 237 17.09 24.31 -23.19
N GLU A 238 17.96 25.17 -22.63
CA GLU A 238 18.14 26.54 -23.12
C GLU A 238 18.78 26.56 -24.52
N LYS A 239 19.72 25.64 -24.79
CA LYS A 239 20.32 25.47 -26.13
C LYS A 239 19.28 25.02 -27.15
N TYR A 240 18.45 24.06 -26.79
CA TYR A 240 17.35 23.57 -27.62
C TYR A 240 16.35 24.67 -27.92
N PHE A 241 15.89 25.40 -26.89
CA PHE A 241 15.00 26.55 -27.03
C PHE A 241 15.56 27.60 -27.99
N LYS A 242 16.85 27.97 -27.85
CA LYS A 242 17.49 28.95 -28.74
C LYS A 242 17.50 28.52 -30.21
N LYS A 243 17.67 27.22 -30.47
CA LYS A 243 17.65 26.65 -31.83
C LYS A 243 16.22 26.60 -32.41
N HIS A 244 15.21 26.41 -31.56
CA HIS A 244 13.81 26.21 -31.94
C HIS A 244 12.90 27.40 -31.55
N LYS A 245 13.43 28.62 -31.43
CA LYS A 245 12.68 29.81 -30.96
C LYS A 245 11.36 30.08 -31.69
N LYS A 246 11.24 29.64 -32.95
CA LYS A 246 10.01 29.84 -33.74
C LYS A 246 8.85 29.02 -33.19
N ASP A 247 9.12 27.85 -32.61
CA ASP A 247 8.11 26.91 -32.12
C ASP A 247 7.52 27.33 -30.76
N PHE A 248 8.22 28.24 -30.07
CA PHE A 248 7.84 28.76 -28.76
C PHE A 248 7.18 30.13 -28.79
N ARG A 249 6.87 30.67 -29.97
CA ARG A 249 6.33 32.03 -30.08
C ARG A 249 5.05 32.21 -29.28
N TRP A 250 4.95 33.34 -28.59
CA TRP A 250 3.69 33.79 -28.02
C TRP A 250 2.89 34.53 -29.09
N GLU A 251 1.58 34.34 -29.07
CA GLU A 251 0.63 35.09 -29.90
C GLU A 251 0.56 36.56 -29.45
N GLU A 252 0.67 36.79 -28.15
CA GLU A 252 0.60 38.12 -27.54
C GLU A 252 1.75 38.39 -26.56
N PRO A 253 2.13 39.66 -26.37
CA PRO A 253 3.09 40.06 -25.35
C PRO A 253 2.62 39.65 -23.95
N ARG A 254 3.57 39.22 -23.11
CA ARG A 254 3.31 38.83 -21.72
C ARG A 254 4.13 39.67 -20.77
N PHE A 255 3.55 40.03 -19.63
CA PHE A 255 4.27 40.63 -18.52
C PHE A 255 4.92 39.53 -17.70
N LYS A 256 6.25 39.61 -17.51
CA LYS A 256 7.01 38.74 -16.62
C LYS A 256 7.50 39.57 -15.44
N GLY A 257 7.09 39.18 -14.24
CA GLY A 257 7.62 39.79 -13.03
C GLY A 257 6.78 39.55 -11.80
N VAL A 258 6.74 40.56 -10.94
CA VAL A 258 6.11 40.54 -9.63
C VAL A 258 5.13 41.67 -9.53
N VAL A 259 3.97 41.36 -8.97
CA VAL A 259 2.86 42.27 -8.73
C VAL A 259 2.65 42.28 -7.21
N VAL A 260 2.80 43.47 -6.61
CA VAL A 260 2.79 43.66 -5.16
C VAL A 260 1.61 44.53 -4.77
N GLY A 261 0.74 43.98 -3.91
CA GLY A 261 -0.35 44.69 -3.26
C GLY A 261 0.02 45.06 -1.83
N CYS A 262 -0.32 46.27 -1.40
CA CYS A 262 -0.08 46.83 -0.07
C CYS A 262 -1.43 47.17 0.57
N HIS A 263 -1.55 46.91 1.87
CA HIS A 263 -2.73 47.23 2.67
C HIS A 263 -2.91 48.75 2.86
N GLU A 264 -1.81 49.51 2.95
CA GLU A 264 -1.81 50.97 3.13
C GLU A 264 -0.98 51.70 2.07
N GLU A 265 -1.37 52.93 1.75
CA GLU A 265 -0.71 53.78 0.75
C GLU A 265 0.71 54.18 1.19
N SER A 266 0.87 54.42 2.49
CA SER A 266 2.12 54.83 3.15
C SER A 266 3.27 53.87 2.83
N MET A 267 2.97 52.57 2.76
CA MET A 267 3.95 51.50 2.54
C MET A 267 4.46 51.43 1.09
N VAL A 268 3.68 51.90 0.11
CA VAL A 268 3.96 51.68 -1.33
C VAL A 268 5.35 52.17 -1.71
N LYS A 269 5.75 53.36 -1.25
CA LYS A 269 7.06 53.94 -1.59
C LYS A 269 8.22 53.10 -1.06
N GLU A 270 8.12 52.65 0.19
CA GLU A 270 9.16 51.87 0.86
C GLU A 270 9.26 50.46 0.27
N VAL A 271 8.13 49.76 0.16
CA VAL A 271 8.05 48.39 -0.38
C VAL A 271 8.52 48.37 -1.84
N LYS A 272 8.14 49.38 -2.65
CA LYS A 272 8.61 49.51 -4.04
C LYS A 272 10.10 49.77 -4.14
N LYS A 273 10.66 50.62 -3.27
CA LYS A 273 12.10 50.88 -3.23
C LYS A 273 12.89 49.60 -2.92
N LEU A 274 12.45 48.84 -1.91
CA LEU A 274 13.06 47.56 -1.57
C LEU A 274 12.92 46.54 -2.72
N ALA A 275 11.72 46.38 -3.28
CA ALA A 275 11.48 45.45 -4.38
C ALA A 275 12.38 45.72 -5.60
N ASN A 276 12.59 46.99 -5.96
CA ASN A 276 13.45 47.38 -7.08
C ASN A 276 14.96 47.14 -6.82
N SER A 277 15.38 47.01 -5.57
CA SER A 277 16.78 46.71 -5.22
C SER A 277 17.12 45.22 -5.21
N LEU A 278 16.12 44.34 -5.38
CA LEU A 278 16.27 42.90 -5.24
C LEU A 278 16.18 42.19 -6.60
N PRO A 279 16.87 41.05 -6.78
CA PRO A 279 16.60 40.13 -7.88
C PRO A 279 15.13 39.69 -7.85
N ILE A 280 14.53 39.52 -9.03
CA ILE A 280 13.09 39.26 -9.18
C ILE A 280 12.61 38.03 -8.39
N ASP A 281 13.48 37.03 -8.25
CA ASP A 281 13.22 35.78 -7.51
C ASP A 281 13.24 35.98 -5.99
N SER A 282 13.95 36.99 -5.50
CA SER A 282 14.08 37.31 -4.08
C SER A 282 12.99 38.24 -3.57
N ILE A 283 12.28 38.96 -4.45
CA ILE A 283 11.24 39.94 -4.06
C ILE A 283 10.16 39.28 -3.19
N ALA A 284 9.57 38.17 -3.66
CA ALA A 284 8.46 37.51 -2.95
C ALA A 284 8.83 37.01 -1.55
N PRO A 285 9.92 36.22 -1.34
CA PRO A 285 10.27 35.75 0.00
C PRO A 285 10.71 36.88 0.93
N VAL A 286 11.44 37.88 0.42
CA VAL A 286 11.92 39.01 1.24
C VAL A 286 10.74 39.87 1.69
N LEU A 287 9.87 40.31 0.79
CA LEU A 287 8.74 41.16 1.14
C LEU A 287 7.75 40.46 2.08
N LYS A 288 7.46 39.17 1.85
CA LYS A 288 6.62 38.39 2.76
C LYS A 288 7.22 38.30 4.16
N ARG A 289 8.53 38.05 4.28
CA ARG A 289 9.21 37.97 5.57
C ARG A 289 9.33 39.31 6.29
N THR A 290 9.49 40.40 5.54
CA THR A 290 9.68 41.74 6.11
C THR A 290 8.37 42.37 6.56
N TYR A 291 7.28 42.19 5.79
CA TYR A 291 6.04 42.93 6.00
C TYR A 291 4.84 42.07 6.42
N ASN A 292 4.94 40.73 6.36
CA ASN A 292 3.92 39.84 6.91
C ASN A 292 4.48 39.13 8.15
N ASN A 293 3.67 39.03 9.20
CA ASN A 293 3.96 38.27 10.42
C ASN A 293 2.76 37.36 10.75
N ASP A 294 2.82 36.61 11.85
CA ASP A 294 1.80 35.61 12.19
C ASP A 294 0.38 36.17 12.36
N SER A 295 0.21 37.48 12.54
CA SER A 295 -1.09 38.13 12.74
C SER A 295 -1.42 39.25 11.75
N THR A 296 -0.47 39.64 10.89
CA THR A 296 -0.64 40.76 9.94
C THR A 296 -0.19 40.35 8.54
N SER A 297 -1.04 40.64 7.57
CA SER A 297 -0.78 40.40 6.14
C SER A 297 -0.84 41.74 5.42
N ASN A 298 0.27 42.50 5.50
CA ASN A 298 0.34 43.86 5.00
C ASN A 298 0.66 43.92 3.50
N VAL A 299 1.31 42.88 2.97
CA VAL A 299 1.64 42.79 1.54
C VAL A 299 1.22 41.46 0.92
N ARG A 300 0.68 41.53 -0.29
CA ARG A 300 0.48 40.39 -1.17
C ARG A 300 1.47 40.47 -2.30
N VAL A 301 2.14 39.35 -2.59
CA VAL A 301 3.15 39.29 -3.65
C VAL A 301 2.85 38.11 -4.56
N ASP A 302 2.44 38.42 -5.78
CA ASP A 302 2.20 37.44 -6.83
C ASP A 302 3.33 37.55 -7.86
N LYS A 303 4.07 36.46 -8.07
CA LYS A 303 5.11 36.35 -9.10
C LYS A 303 4.60 35.45 -10.23
N GLY A 304 4.84 35.83 -11.48
CA GLY A 304 4.33 35.05 -12.60
C GLY A 304 4.61 35.67 -13.96
N THR A 305 4.02 35.03 -14.97
CA THR A 305 3.99 35.52 -16.35
C THR A 305 2.53 35.57 -16.79
N TRP A 306 2.06 36.73 -17.20
CA TRP A 306 0.64 36.97 -17.50
C TRP A 306 0.47 37.64 -18.85
N PHE A 307 -0.60 37.31 -19.55
CA PHE A 307 -1.01 37.94 -20.80
C PHE A 307 -2.15 38.93 -20.54
N ARG A 308 -2.39 39.82 -21.51
CA ARG A 308 -3.46 40.83 -21.44
C ARG A 308 -4.83 40.15 -21.37
N GLY A 309 -5.69 40.57 -20.44
CA GLY A 309 -7.02 39.99 -20.28
C GLY A 309 -7.01 38.62 -19.58
N GLY A 310 -5.87 38.21 -19.02
CA GLY A 310 -5.77 36.99 -18.23
C GLY A 310 -6.53 37.05 -16.90
N SER A 311 -6.46 35.99 -16.11
CA SER A 311 -7.24 35.85 -14.87
C SER A 311 -6.80 36.73 -13.70
N ASN A 312 -5.68 37.46 -13.81
CA ASN A 312 -5.20 38.34 -12.75
C ASN A 312 -5.68 39.79 -12.97
N PRO A 313 -6.70 40.27 -12.22
CA PRO A 313 -7.28 41.59 -12.45
C PRO A 313 -6.30 42.72 -12.13
N MET A 314 -5.42 42.50 -11.15
CA MET A 314 -4.39 43.46 -10.77
C MET A 314 -3.40 43.63 -11.92
N VAL A 315 -2.87 42.55 -12.49
CA VAL A 315 -1.97 42.66 -13.66
C VAL A 315 -2.65 43.36 -14.84
N ASN A 316 -3.90 43.00 -15.14
CA ASN A 316 -4.65 43.66 -16.21
C ASN A 316 -4.76 45.16 -15.99
N LYS A 317 -5.08 45.59 -14.75
CA LYS A 317 -5.22 47.00 -14.40
C LYS A 317 -3.89 47.74 -14.40
N VAL A 318 -2.88 47.20 -13.72
CA VAL A 318 -1.63 47.93 -13.40
C VAL A 318 -0.58 47.86 -14.49
N VAL A 319 -0.56 46.76 -15.24
CA VAL A 319 0.42 46.54 -16.31
C VAL A 319 -0.18 46.81 -17.68
N PHE A 320 -1.38 46.29 -17.94
CA PHE A 320 -2.00 46.38 -19.27
C PHE A 320 -3.00 47.52 -19.41
N ASN A 321 -3.34 48.24 -18.33
CA ASN A 321 -4.37 49.29 -18.29
C ASN A 321 -5.73 48.83 -18.87
N THR A 322 -6.11 47.59 -18.55
CA THR A 322 -7.33 46.92 -19.01
C THR A 322 -8.07 46.29 -17.83
N GLY A 323 -9.38 46.09 -17.99
CA GLY A 323 -10.21 45.45 -16.97
C GLY A 323 -10.54 46.34 -15.77
N ASP A 324 -11.60 45.95 -15.07
CA ASP A 324 -12.03 46.61 -13.85
C ASP A 324 -11.40 45.92 -12.63
N TRP A 325 -11.03 46.74 -11.65
CA TRP A 325 -10.49 46.26 -10.39
C TRP A 325 -11.18 47.02 -9.25
N ASN A 326 -11.62 46.27 -8.25
CA ASN A 326 -12.32 46.83 -7.09
C ASN A 326 -11.29 47.26 -6.02
N PRO A 327 -11.16 48.56 -5.72
CA PRO A 327 -10.26 49.04 -4.69
C PRO A 327 -10.64 48.66 -3.27
N ASN A 328 -11.86 48.20 -3.01
CA ASN A 328 -12.33 47.93 -1.64
C ASN A 328 -11.86 46.57 -1.08
N GLY A 329 -10.78 46.00 -1.62
CA GLY A 329 -10.17 44.77 -1.12
C GLY A 329 -9.11 45.02 -0.05
N HIS A 330 -8.61 43.94 0.56
CA HIS A 330 -7.55 43.99 1.60
C HIS A 330 -6.21 44.57 1.13
N TYR A 331 -5.99 44.70 -0.19
CA TYR A 331 -4.78 45.30 -0.77
C TYR A 331 -5.12 46.37 -1.82
N PRO A 332 -5.57 47.57 -1.39
CA PRO A 332 -6.03 48.63 -2.28
C PRO A 332 -4.90 49.32 -3.06
N TYR A 333 -3.64 49.15 -2.66
CA TYR A 333 -2.53 49.85 -3.29
C TYR A 333 -1.60 48.87 -3.96
N PHE A 334 -1.15 49.16 -5.17
CA PHE A 334 -0.38 48.21 -5.94
C PHE A 334 0.74 48.84 -6.75
N PHE A 335 1.73 48.01 -7.06
CA PHE A 335 2.72 48.29 -8.08
C PHE A 335 3.24 46.98 -8.67
N TYR A 336 4.01 47.09 -9.75
CA TYR A 336 4.67 45.96 -10.36
C TYR A 336 6.18 46.21 -10.48
N VAL A 337 6.95 45.12 -10.54
CA VAL A 337 8.37 45.09 -10.87
C VAL A 337 8.57 44.00 -11.91
N GLY A 338 9.11 44.36 -13.08
CA GLY A 338 9.29 43.43 -14.19
C GLY A 338 9.20 44.13 -15.54
N GLU A 339 8.99 43.35 -16.59
CA GLU A 339 8.96 43.84 -17.97
C GLU A 339 7.86 43.16 -18.80
N ILE A 340 7.39 43.87 -19.83
CA ILE A 340 6.56 43.28 -20.88
C ILE A 340 7.50 42.72 -21.95
N GLN A 341 7.37 41.43 -22.20
CA GLN A 341 8.12 40.69 -23.19
C GLN A 341 7.23 40.39 -24.40
N LYS A 342 7.67 40.81 -25.60
CA LYS A 342 6.93 40.52 -26.85
C LYS A 342 6.96 39.03 -27.22
N GLN A 343 8.02 38.33 -26.80
CA GLN A 343 8.29 36.92 -27.10
C GLN A 343 9.13 36.33 -25.94
N PRO A 344 9.12 35.00 -25.76
CA PRO A 344 9.98 34.33 -24.78
C PRO A 344 11.46 34.67 -25.01
N LYS A 345 12.19 34.94 -23.93
CA LYS A 345 13.64 35.20 -23.95
C LYS A 345 14.44 33.97 -23.58
N SER A 346 13.92 33.10 -22.71
CA SER A 346 14.53 31.83 -22.28
C SER A 346 13.54 30.67 -22.27
N ALA A 347 14.05 29.45 -22.14
CA ALA A 347 13.23 28.25 -22.02
C ALA A 347 12.30 28.30 -20.78
N ASP A 348 12.74 28.95 -19.70
CA ASP A 348 11.94 29.11 -18.49
C ASP A 348 10.64 29.89 -18.72
N ASP A 349 10.60 30.78 -19.71
CA ASP A 349 9.39 31.54 -20.08
C ASP A 349 8.29 30.63 -20.65
N VAL A 350 8.67 29.44 -21.13
CA VAL A 350 7.80 28.44 -21.78
C VAL A 350 8.08 27.03 -21.25
N ARG A 351 8.51 26.92 -19.98
CA ARG A 351 9.13 25.72 -19.42
C ARG A 351 8.38 24.42 -19.70
N GLY A 352 7.05 24.38 -19.48
CA GLY A 352 6.26 23.18 -19.74
C GLY A 352 6.33 22.72 -21.20
N LYS A 353 6.11 23.64 -22.16
CA LYS A 353 6.19 23.31 -23.59
C LYS A 353 7.63 23.00 -24.02
N ALA A 354 8.62 23.74 -23.49
CA ALA A 354 10.03 23.54 -23.81
C ALA A 354 10.54 22.19 -23.32
N THR A 355 10.21 21.81 -22.07
CA THR A 355 10.57 20.49 -21.52
C THR A 355 9.93 19.36 -22.31
N ALA A 356 8.65 19.47 -22.68
CA ALA A 356 7.98 18.45 -23.48
C ALA A 356 8.63 18.28 -24.87
N GLN A 357 8.88 19.36 -25.60
CA GLN A 357 9.52 19.27 -26.92
C GLN A 357 10.99 18.83 -26.84
N TYR A 358 11.70 19.22 -25.77
CA TYR A 358 13.07 18.76 -25.54
C TYR A 358 13.11 17.27 -25.19
N GLN A 359 12.09 16.78 -24.48
CA GLN A 359 11.90 15.35 -24.24
C GLN A 359 11.79 14.58 -25.55
N ASP A 360 10.88 15.00 -26.45
CA ASP A 360 10.70 14.37 -27.77
C ASP A 360 12.01 14.36 -28.58
N TYR A 361 12.78 15.45 -28.49
CA TYR A 361 14.08 15.55 -29.14
C TYR A 361 15.11 14.57 -28.56
N LEU A 362 15.23 14.49 -27.24
CA LEU A 362 16.14 13.55 -26.57
C LEU A 362 15.76 12.10 -26.85
N GLU A 363 14.47 11.79 -26.90
CA GLU A 363 13.98 10.46 -27.27
C GLU A 363 14.36 10.10 -28.70
N ALA A 364 14.16 11.02 -29.65
CA ALA A 364 14.53 10.80 -31.04
C ALA A 364 16.05 10.61 -31.23
N GLU A 365 16.88 11.42 -30.56
CA GLU A 365 18.34 11.24 -30.56
C GLU A 365 18.73 9.89 -29.96
N TRP A 366 18.17 9.54 -28.80
CA TRP A 366 18.50 8.30 -28.13
C TRP A 366 18.09 7.06 -28.94
N ILE A 367 16.91 7.08 -29.57
CA ILE A 367 16.48 6.00 -30.48
C ILE A 367 17.40 5.89 -31.70
N ALA A 368 17.85 7.03 -32.25
CA ALA A 368 18.79 7.02 -33.38
C ALA A 368 20.12 6.37 -32.98
N ASP A 369 20.69 6.77 -31.84
CA ASP A 369 21.93 6.21 -31.29
C ASP A 369 21.81 4.70 -31.04
N LEU A 370 20.67 4.25 -30.49
CA LEU A 370 20.40 2.83 -30.28
C LEU A 370 20.34 2.04 -31.59
N LYS A 371 19.67 2.58 -32.62
CA LYS A 371 19.58 1.93 -33.94
C LYS A 371 20.92 1.82 -34.64
N GLU A 372 21.78 2.82 -34.48
CA GLU A 372 23.14 2.79 -35.02
C GLU A 372 24.01 1.75 -34.29
N LYS A 373 23.94 1.72 -32.95
CA LYS A 373 24.73 0.82 -32.13
C LYS A 373 24.29 -0.65 -32.22
N TYR A 374 23.00 -0.88 -32.40
CA TYR A 374 22.39 -2.21 -32.40
C TYR A 374 21.65 -2.44 -33.73
N PRO A 375 22.36 -2.88 -34.79
CA PRO A 375 21.75 -3.11 -36.10
C PRO A 375 20.69 -4.21 -36.01
N VAL A 376 19.47 -3.89 -36.46
CA VAL A 376 18.33 -4.82 -36.45
C VAL A 376 18.23 -5.50 -37.82
N VAL A 377 18.24 -6.83 -37.82
CA VAL A 377 17.97 -7.65 -39.02
C VAL A 377 16.53 -8.14 -38.95
N ILE A 378 15.70 -7.69 -39.89
CA ILE A 378 14.29 -8.08 -39.97
C ILE A 378 14.14 -9.19 -41.00
N ASN A 379 13.67 -10.36 -40.56
CA ASN A 379 13.27 -11.43 -41.47
C ASN A 379 11.90 -11.10 -42.09
N GLN A 380 11.93 -10.52 -43.30
CA GLN A 380 10.75 -10.08 -44.03
C GLN A 380 9.82 -11.24 -44.45
N GLU A 381 10.33 -12.47 -44.58
CA GLU A 381 9.50 -13.61 -44.94
C GLU A 381 8.58 -14.00 -43.78
N VAL A 382 9.09 -13.99 -42.55
CA VAL A 382 8.29 -14.27 -41.35
C VAL A 382 7.25 -13.18 -41.09
N VAL A 383 7.60 -11.90 -41.30
CA VAL A 383 6.67 -10.78 -41.11
C VAL A 383 5.46 -10.87 -42.05
N LYS A 384 5.64 -11.39 -43.27
CA LYS A 384 4.53 -11.58 -44.22
C LYS A 384 3.56 -12.67 -43.80
N LEU A 385 3.98 -13.64 -42.99
CA LEU A 385 3.13 -14.72 -42.48
C LEU A 385 2.21 -14.27 -41.33
N LEU A 386 2.45 -13.09 -40.74
CA LEU A 386 1.66 -12.51 -39.65
C LEU A 386 0.54 -11.57 -40.15
N LYS A 387 0.47 -11.30 -41.46
CA LYS A 387 -0.63 -10.55 -42.11
C LYS A 387 -1.60 -11.53 -42.73
#